data_AF-A0A950S6Z8-F1
#
_entry.id   AF-A0A950S6Z8-F1
#
_cell.length_a   1.000
_cell.length_b   1.000
_cell.length_c   1.000
_cell.angle_alpha   90.00
_cell.angle_beta   90.00
_cell.angle_gamma   90.00
#
_symmetry.space_group_name_H-M   'P 1'
#
loop_
_entity.id
_entity.type
_entity.pdbx_description
1 polymer ?
#
loop_
_entity_poly.entity_id
_entity_poly.type
_entity_poly.pdbx_seq_one_letter_code
_entity_poly.pdbx_strand_id
1 'polypeptide(L)'
;MRKIIHIDMDAFYASVEQRDRPELRGRPVIVGWPGERSVVCAASYEARKFGVHSAMPATRAKRLCPEGEFIHPNFDKYREVSRQIRDIFERHTPLVEPLSLDEAYLDVTEELTGIPTATETAETIRREIKSETQLTASAGVAPNKFLAKIASDWKKPDGCFVIRPHQVERFLMPLNVRKIPGVGKATEKILTEMGIATVGDLHSFTVDQLVARFGKWGTRLWELARGIDESPVV
;
A
#
# COMPACT_ATOMS: atom_id res chain seq x y z
N MET A 1 21.51 1.78 10.08
CA MET A 1 20.69 1.45 8.89
C MET A 1 19.24 1.73 9.25
N ARG A 2 18.47 2.34 8.34
CA ARG A 2 17.07 2.71 8.64
C ARG A 2 16.17 1.49 8.78
N LYS A 3 15.15 1.62 9.63
CA LYS A 3 14.09 0.64 9.84
C LYS A 3 12.75 1.34 9.55
N ILE A 4 12.21 1.13 8.35
CA ILE A 4 10.98 1.78 7.90
C ILE A 4 9.83 0.77 7.94
N ILE A 5 8.71 1.19 8.50
CA ILE A 5 7.44 0.47 8.45
C ILE A 5 6.51 1.24 7.51
N HIS A 6 5.78 0.54 6.65
CA HIS A 6 4.59 1.05 5.98
C HIS A 6 3.38 0.28 6.52
N ILE A 7 2.40 1.00 7.07
CA ILE A 7 1.12 0.43 7.48
C ILE A 7 0.08 0.86 6.46
N ASP A 8 -0.77 -0.08 6.04
CA ASP A 8 -1.88 0.16 5.12
C ASP A 8 -3.10 -0.67 5.54
N MET A 9 -4.21 0.02 5.86
CA MET A 9 -5.44 -0.59 6.35
C MET A 9 -6.11 -1.48 5.29
N ASP A 10 -6.63 -2.62 5.73
CA ASP A 10 -7.21 -3.60 4.82
C ASP A 10 -8.61 -3.18 4.35
N ALA A 11 -8.75 -2.89 3.05
CA ALA A 11 -10.02 -2.50 2.42
C ALA A 11 -10.74 -1.36 3.18
N PHE A 12 -9.99 -0.35 3.64
CA PHE A 12 -10.34 0.58 4.70
C PHE A 12 -11.81 1.00 4.77
N TYR A 13 -12.32 1.73 3.77
CA TYR A 13 -13.70 2.24 3.85
C TYR A 13 -14.73 1.12 3.93
N ALA A 14 -14.56 0.04 3.17
CA ALA A 14 -15.48 -1.10 3.21
C ALA A 14 -15.43 -1.82 4.56
N SER A 15 -14.24 -1.96 5.15
CA SER A 15 -14.06 -2.55 6.48
C SER A 15 -14.67 -1.69 7.59
N VAL A 16 -14.60 -0.36 7.47
CA VAL A 16 -15.31 0.56 8.38
C VAL A 16 -16.82 0.36 8.28
N GLU A 17 -17.38 0.29 7.06
CA GLU A 17 -18.82 0.02 6.89
C GLU A 17 -19.22 -1.35 7.46
N GLN A 18 -18.45 -2.41 7.21
CA GLN A 18 -18.73 -3.76 7.73
C GLN A 18 -18.56 -3.89 9.25
N ARG A 19 -17.69 -3.06 9.85
CA ARG A 19 -17.55 -2.97 11.31
C ARG A 19 -18.83 -2.42 11.91
N ASP A 20 -19.30 -1.27 11.40
CA ASP A 20 -20.43 -0.52 11.94
C ASP A 20 -21.79 -1.17 11.61
N ARG A 21 -21.84 -1.97 10.54
CA ARG A 21 -23.03 -2.71 10.07
C ARG A 21 -22.74 -4.21 9.98
N PRO A 22 -22.92 -4.95 11.08
CA PRO A 22 -22.60 -6.38 11.14
C PRO A 22 -23.28 -7.23 10.05
N GLU A 23 -24.45 -6.81 9.57
CA GLU A 23 -25.20 -7.43 8.47
C GLU A 23 -24.47 -7.38 7.11
N LEU A 24 -23.44 -6.54 6.97
CA LEU A 24 -22.60 -6.44 5.77
C LEU A 24 -21.38 -7.37 5.80
N ARG A 25 -21.07 -7.99 6.94
CA ARG A 25 -19.90 -8.87 7.08
C ARG A 25 -20.08 -10.12 6.23
N GLY A 26 -19.04 -10.51 5.50
CA GLY A 26 -19.09 -11.63 4.56
C GLY A 26 -19.86 -11.35 3.27
N ARG A 27 -20.39 -10.13 3.09
CA ARG A 27 -21.10 -9.72 1.86
C ARG A 27 -20.21 -8.82 0.99
N PRO A 28 -20.38 -8.83 -0.35
CA PRO A 28 -19.66 -7.93 -1.23
C PRO A 28 -20.10 -6.47 -1.03
N VAL A 29 -19.29 -5.70 -0.30
CA VAL A 29 -19.49 -4.25 -0.10
C VAL A 29 -18.63 -3.44 -1.07
N ILE A 30 -19.24 -2.43 -1.70
CA ILE A 30 -18.62 -1.48 -2.62
C ILE A 30 -18.91 -0.07 -2.11
N VAL A 31 -17.89 0.65 -1.68
CA VAL A 31 -18.03 2.05 -1.26
C VAL A 31 -17.88 2.95 -2.47
N GLY A 32 -18.90 3.75 -2.77
CA GLY A 32 -18.94 4.64 -3.91
C GLY A 32 -20.37 5.05 -4.25
N TRP A 33 -20.54 6.13 -5.01
CA TRP A 33 -21.87 6.51 -5.49
C TRP A 33 -22.29 5.57 -6.63
N PRO A 34 -23.54 5.09 -6.68
CA PRO A 34 -24.05 4.40 -7.86
C PRO A 34 -24.18 5.38 -9.04
N GLY A 35 -23.95 4.89 -10.26
CA GLY A 35 -24.22 5.67 -11.50
C GLY A 35 -23.03 5.78 -12.46
N GLU A 36 -23.31 6.38 -13.63
CA GLU A 36 -22.40 6.36 -14.79
C GLU A 36 -21.12 7.18 -14.62
N ARG A 37 -21.16 8.25 -13.82
CA ARG A 37 -20.03 9.18 -13.63
C ARG A 37 -19.25 8.92 -12.34
N SER A 38 -19.59 7.87 -11.61
CA SER A 38 -18.98 7.54 -10.32
C SER A 38 -17.95 6.42 -10.45
N VAL A 39 -17.03 6.37 -9.49
CA VAL A 39 -16.02 5.33 -9.35
C VAL A 39 -16.10 4.69 -7.96
N VAL A 40 -15.60 3.46 -7.87
CA VAL A 40 -15.42 2.76 -6.61
C VAL A 40 -14.32 3.45 -5.79
N CYS A 41 -14.66 3.91 -4.58
CA CYS A 41 -13.70 4.43 -3.61
C CYS A 41 -12.93 3.30 -2.94
N ALA A 42 -13.65 2.27 -2.48
CA ALA A 42 -13.08 1.05 -1.92
C ALA A 42 -14.01 -0.15 -2.16
N ALA A 43 -13.44 -1.34 -2.15
CA ALA A 43 -14.17 -2.59 -2.25
C ALA A 43 -13.67 -3.57 -1.18
N SER A 44 -14.62 -4.22 -0.51
CA SER A 44 -14.38 -5.35 0.40
C SER A 44 -13.64 -6.50 -0.30
N TYR A 45 -13.00 -7.39 0.46
CA TYR A 45 -12.34 -8.55 -0.12
C TYR A 45 -13.33 -9.48 -0.83
N GLU A 46 -14.56 -9.57 -0.35
CA GLU A 46 -15.67 -10.29 -0.97
C GLU A 46 -16.00 -9.72 -2.35
N ALA A 47 -16.07 -8.40 -2.51
CA ALA A 47 -16.28 -7.75 -3.81
C ALA A 47 -15.05 -7.87 -4.73
N ARG A 48 -13.83 -7.84 -4.18
CA ARG A 48 -12.58 -8.01 -4.95
C ARG A 48 -12.49 -9.37 -5.63
N LYS A 49 -13.12 -10.43 -5.10
CA LYS A 49 -13.20 -11.75 -5.75
C LYS A 49 -13.90 -11.70 -7.11
N PHE A 50 -14.78 -10.72 -7.33
CA PHE A 50 -15.44 -10.47 -8.62
C PHE A 50 -14.64 -9.55 -9.54
N GLY A 51 -13.41 -9.17 -9.14
CA GLY A 51 -12.55 -8.25 -9.88
C GLY A 51 -12.85 -6.78 -9.62
N VAL A 52 -13.74 -6.44 -8.67
CA VAL A 52 -13.99 -5.04 -8.30
C VAL A 52 -12.76 -4.46 -7.58
N HIS A 53 -12.34 -3.26 -7.96
CA HIS A 53 -11.19 -2.58 -7.34
C HIS A 53 -11.42 -1.05 -7.32
N SER A 54 -10.65 -0.34 -6.50
CA SER A 54 -10.71 1.12 -6.43
C SER A 54 -10.44 1.78 -7.79
N ALA A 55 -11.01 2.97 -8.00
CA ALA A 55 -11.01 3.73 -9.25
C ALA A 55 -11.69 3.03 -10.45
N MET A 56 -12.30 1.85 -10.26
CA MET A 56 -13.15 1.23 -11.28
C MET A 56 -14.44 2.04 -11.47
N PRO A 57 -14.94 2.24 -12.71
CA PRO A 57 -16.26 2.81 -12.93
C PRO A 57 -17.37 2.04 -12.19
N ALA A 58 -18.25 2.73 -11.47
CA ALA A 58 -19.29 2.11 -10.64
C ALA A 58 -20.24 1.22 -11.46
N THR A 59 -20.55 1.61 -12.70
CA THR A 59 -21.33 0.78 -13.64
C THR A 59 -20.66 -0.54 -13.98
N ARG A 60 -19.33 -0.54 -14.17
CA ARG A 60 -18.55 -1.76 -14.38
C ARG A 60 -18.53 -2.62 -13.13
N ALA A 61 -18.34 -2.01 -11.96
CA ALA A 61 -18.37 -2.72 -10.68
C ALA A 61 -19.72 -3.43 -10.46
N LYS A 62 -20.84 -2.75 -10.76
CA LYS A 62 -22.18 -3.36 -10.66
C LYS A 62 -22.40 -4.51 -11.66
N ARG A 63 -21.80 -4.44 -12.85
CA ARG A 63 -21.85 -5.55 -13.82
C ARG A 63 -21.02 -6.75 -13.35
N LEU A 64 -19.85 -6.52 -12.78
CA LEU A 64 -18.97 -7.58 -12.26
C LEU A 64 -19.53 -8.23 -10.99
N CYS A 65 -20.15 -7.44 -10.12
CA CYS A 65 -20.74 -7.88 -8.86
C CYS A 65 -22.19 -7.37 -8.74
N PRO A 66 -23.16 -8.02 -9.40
CA PRO A 66 -24.57 -7.60 -9.36
C PRO A 66 -25.17 -7.62 -7.94
N GLU A 67 -24.72 -8.53 -7.10
CA GLU A 67 -25.11 -8.66 -5.68
C GLU A 67 -24.35 -7.70 -4.76
N GLY A 68 -23.40 -6.94 -5.30
CA GLY A 68 -22.61 -5.98 -4.54
C GLY A 68 -23.47 -4.87 -3.96
N GLU A 69 -23.32 -4.66 -2.65
CA GLU A 69 -24.01 -3.62 -1.91
C GLU A 69 -23.23 -2.31 -2.02
N PHE A 70 -23.86 -1.31 -2.63
CA PHE A 70 -23.27 0.02 -2.78
C PHE A 70 -23.56 0.86 -1.55
N ILE A 71 -22.49 1.33 -0.90
CA ILE A 71 -22.57 2.23 0.25
C ILE A 71 -22.02 3.59 -0.16
N HIS A 72 -22.79 4.65 0.12
CA HIS A 72 -22.32 6.01 -0.09
C HIS A 72 -21.16 6.33 0.86
N PRO A 73 -20.06 6.93 0.37
CA PRO A 73 -18.90 7.20 1.21
C PRO A 73 -19.23 8.23 2.29
N ASN A 74 -18.87 7.93 3.54
CA ASN A 74 -18.90 8.87 4.65
C ASN A 74 -17.47 9.27 5.05
N PHE A 75 -16.95 10.30 4.40
CA PHE A 75 -15.56 10.73 4.59
C PHE A 75 -15.26 11.29 5.99
N ASP A 76 -16.23 11.88 6.67
CA ASP A 76 -16.02 12.39 8.03
C ASP A 76 -15.79 11.23 9.01
N LYS A 77 -16.58 10.17 8.87
CA LYS A 77 -16.36 8.91 9.58
C LYS A 77 -14.99 8.30 9.28
N TYR A 78 -14.59 8.25 8.02
CA TYR A 78 -13.29 7.67 7.64
C TYR A 78 -12.11 8.49 8.17
N ARG A 79 -12.23 9.83 8.19
CA ARG A 79 -11.24 10.72 8.80
C ARG A 79 -11.15 10.55 10.32
N GLU A 80 -12.28 10.32 10.99
CA GLU A 80 -12.28 10.05 12.42
C GLU A 80 -11.52 8.77 12.77
N VAL A 81 -11.79 7.68 12.04
CA VAL A 81 -11.07 6.42 12.23
C VAL A 81 -9.58 6.58 11.86
N SER A 82 -9.27 7.32 10.79
CA SER A 82 -7.89 7.63 10.40
C SER A 82 -7.11 8.35 11.50
N ARG A 83 -7.75 9.31 12.20
CA ARG A 83 -7.13 9.98 13.36
C ARG A 83 -6.82 9.00 14.49
N GLN A 84 -7.74 8.09 14.84
CA GLN A 84 -7.49 7.07 15.87
C GLN A 84 -6.28 6.19 15.52
N ILE A 85 -6.15 5.79 14.26
CA ILE A 85 -5.02 4.99 13.77
C ILE A 85 -3.71 5.80 13.83
N ARG A 86 -3.76 7.08 13.47
CA ARG A 86 -2.60 7.97 13.57
C ARG A 86 -2.16 8.17 15.03
N ASP A 87 -3.10 8.32 15.96
CA ASP A 87 -2.79 8.41 17.39
C ASP A 87 -2.10 7.13 17.89
N ILE A 88 -2.38 5.97 17.30
CA ILE A 88 -1.65 4.72 17.58
C ILE A 88 -0.23 4.81 17.03
N PHE A 89 -0.02 5.27 15.79
CA PHE A 89 1.32 5.42 15.20
C PHE A 89 2.23 6.32 16.02
N GLU A 90 1.70 7.46 16.46
CA GLU A 90 2.45 8.48 17.22
C GLU A 90 2.90 8.00 18.61
N ARG A 91 2.35 6.88 19.13
CA ARG A 91 2.84 6.22 20.35
C ARG A 91 4.17 5.50 20.14
N HIS A 92 4.50 5.12 18.89
CA HIS A 92 5.68 4.31 18.57
C HIS A 92 6.83 5.14 18.00
N THR A 93 6.53 6.24 17.30
CA THR A 93 7.55 7.15 16.79
C THR A 93 6.93 8.52 16.47
N PRO A 94 7.65 9.63 16.67
CA PRO A 94 7.22 10.94 16.18
C PRO A 94 7.38 11.09 14.65
N LEU A 95 8.12 10.18 14.00
CA LEU A 95 8.39 10.23 12.55
C LEU A 95 7.32 9.44 11.79
N VAL A 96 6.19 10.10 11.56
CA VAL A 96 5.02 9.55 10.84
C VAL A 96 4.71 10.41 9.63
N GLU A 97 4.74 9.81 8.44
CA GLU A 97 4.40 10.45 7.17
C GLU A 97 3.11 9.82 6.60
N PRO A 98 1.93 10.46 6.76
CA PRO A 98 0.69 9.98 6.18
C PRO A 98 0.67 10.16 4.65
N LEU A 99 0.22 9.13 3.93
CA LEU A 99 0.07 9.17 2.46
C LEU A 99 -1.39 9.38 2.04
N SER A 100 -2.31 8.83 2.83
CA SER A 100 -3.76 8.91 2.65
C SER A 100 -4.45 8.79 4.01
N LEU A 101 -5.77 8.54 4.03
CA LEU A 101 -6.50 8.25 5.27
C LEU A 101 -6.14 6.88 5.87
N ASP A 102 -5.62 5.95 5.07
CA ASP A 102 -5.42 4.55 5.44
C ASP A 102 -3.97 4.06 5.40
N GLU A 103 -3.01 4.89 4.98
CA GLU A 103 -1.60 4.51 4.94
C GLU A 103 -0.65 5.59 5.44
N ALA A 104 0.42 5.14 6.08
CA ALA A 104 1.52 5.97 6.54
C ALA A 104 2.86 5.21 6.53
N TYR A 105 3.95 5.95 6.34
CA TYR A 105 5.28 5.49 6.71
C TYR A 105 5.62 5.88 8.15
N LEU A 106 6.34 5.00 8.82
CA LEU A 106 6.88 5.22 10.15
C LEU A 106 8.38 4.92 10.11
N ASP A 107 9.19 5.85 10.60
CA ASP A 107 10.62 5.59 10.85
C ASP A 107 10.80 5.17 12.31
N VAL A 108 11.17 3.92 12.50
CA VAL A 108 11.44 3.30 13.82
C VAL A 108 12.91 2.91 13.93
N THR A 109 13.78 3.65 13.24
CA THR A 109 15.24 3.48 13.30
C THR A 109 15.71 3.61 14.75
N GLU A 110 15.29 4.67 15.43
CA GLU A 110 15.45 4.82 16.88
C GLU A 110 14.34 4.05 17.61
N GLU A 111 14.72 3.36 18.68
CA GLU A 111 13.82 2.58 19.54
C GLU A 111 13.34 3.49 20.68
N LEU A 112 12.03 3.62 20.89
CA LEU A 112 11.43 4.59 21.82
C LEU A 112 10.40 3.98 22.80
N THR A 113 10.04 2.70 22.66
CA THR A 113 8.91 2.07 23.36
C THR A 113 9.28 0.79 24.13
N GLY A 114 10.55 0.43 24.16
CA GLY A 114 11.07 -0.84 24.67
C GLY A 114 10.83 -2.04 23.74
N ILE A 115 10.43 -1.82 22.48
CA ILE A 115 10.17 -2.90 21.51
C ILE A 115 11.42 -3.12 20.65
N PRO A 116 12.08 -4.29 20.72
CA PRO A 116 13.44 -4.45 20.23
C PRO A 116 13.59 -4.44 18.69
N THR A 117 12.52 -4.78 17.95
CA THR A 117 12.61 -4.90 16.49
C THR A 117 11.47 -4.20 15.77
N ALA A 118 11.75 -3.64 14.59
CA ALA A 118 10.72 -3.02 13.75
C ALA A 118 9.63 -4.01 13.31
N THR A 119 9.94 -5.31 13.23
CA THR A 119 8.93 -6.35 12.98
C THR A 119 7.95 -6.45 14.14
N GLU A 120 8.46 -6.52 15.37
CA GLU A 120 7.62 -6.55 16.58
C GLU A 120 6.85 -5.24 16.77
N THR A 121 7.44 -4.09 16.43
CA THR A 121 6.74 -2.80 16.42
C THR A 121 5.57 -2.82 15.43
N ALA A 122 5.79 -3.29 14.19
CA ALA A 122 4.74 -3.41 13.18
C ALA A 122 3.62 -4.37 13.62
N GLU A 123 3.96 -5.52 14.21
CA GLU A 123 2.98 -6.47 14.75
C GLU A 123 2.21 -5.90 15.95
N THR A 124 2.87 -5.10 16.79
CA THR A 124 2.25 -4.40 17.92
C THR A 124 1.25 -3.37 17.45
N ILE A 125 1.66 -2.48 16.53
CA ILE A 125 0.77 -1.48 15.91
C ILE A 125 -0.46 -2.16 15.30
N ARG A 126 -0.28 -3.25 14.55
CA ARG A 126 -1.40 -4.01 13.96
C ARG A 126 -2.36 -4.56 15.02
N ARG A 127 -1.83 -5.11 16.13
CA ARG A 127 -2.65 -5.61 17.24
C ARG A 127 -3.43 -4.48 17.91
N GLU A 128 -2.79 -3.33 18.15
CA GLU A 128 -3.41 -2.14 18.75
C GLU A 128 -4.52 -1.58 17.86
N ILE A 129 -4.28 -1.44 16.56
CA ILE A 129 -5.30 -1.08 15.58
C ILE A 129 -6.48 -2.05 15.68
N LYS A 130 -6.23 -3.36 15.73
CA LYS A 130 -7.29 -4.36 15.82
C LYS A 130 -8.08 -4.26 17.12
N SER A 131 -7.41 -4.09 18.26
CA SER A 131 -8.09 -4.01 19.56
C SER A 131 -8.89 -2.73 19.72
N GLU A 132 -8.38 -1.59 19.25
CA GLU A 132 -8.99 -0.28 19.48
C GLU A 132 -10.05 0.07 18.42
N THR A 133 -9.85 -0.36 17.18
CA THR A 133 -10.72 0.02 16.06
C THR A 133 -11.57 -1.12 15.52
N GLN A 134 -11.27 -2.37 15.90
CA GLN A 134 -11.81 -3.61 15.33
C GLN A 134 -11.49 -3.85 13.84
N LEU A 135 -10.64 -3.02 13.23
CA LEU A 135 -10.19 -3.13 11.84
C LEU A 135 -8.85 -3.85 11.75
N THR A 136 -8.52 -4.39 10.58
CA THR A 136 -7.20 -4.99 10.33
C THR A 136 -6.35 -4.08 9.46
N ALA A 137 -5.04 -4.20 9.61
CA ALA A 137 -4.06 -3.53 8.78
C ALA A 137 -2.96 -4.51 8.36
N SER A 138 -2.38 -4.26 7.20
CA SER A 138 -1.20 -4.98 6.74
C SER A 138 0.04 -4.09 6.86
N ALA A 139 1.18 -4.70 7.13
CA ALA A 139 2.44 -4.01 7.40
C ALA A 139 3.58 -4.53 6.52
N GLY A 140 4.41 -3.60 6.08
CA GLY A 140 5.66 -3.87 5.39
C GLY A 140 6.83 -3.28 6.15
N VAL A 141 7.87 -4.06 6.41
CA VAL A 141 9.08 -3.60 7.10
C VAL A 141 10.28 -3.74 6.17
N ALA A 142 11.02 -2.65 5.94
CA ALA A 142 12.15 -2.65 5.03
C ALA A 142 13.19 -1.54 5.35
N PRO A 143 14.34 -1.50 4.66
CA PRO A 143 15.39 -0.50 4.90
C PRO A 143 15.06 0.91 4.38
N ASN A 144 13.98 1.07 3.62
CA ASN A 144 13.53 2.35 3.05
C ASN A 144 12.02 2.34 2.72
N LYS A 145 11.46 3.53 2.39
CA LYS A 145 10.04 3.75 2.12
C LYS A 145 9.53 2.93 0.93
N PHE A 146 10.24 3.00 -0.21
CA PHE A 146 9.94 2.23 -1.41
C PHE A 146 9.67 0.74 -1.13
N LEU A 147 10.63 0.07 -0.49
CA LEU A 147 10.53 -1.35 -0.20
C LEU A 147 9.48 -1.66 0.86
N ALA A 148 9.33 -0.79 1.87
CA ALA A 148 8.33 -0.97 2.92
C ALA A 148 6.91 -0.95 2.33
N LYS A 149 6.64 -0.05 1.37
CA LYS A 149 5.35 -0.01 0.67
C LYS A 149 5.08 -1.30 -0.10
N ILE A 150 6.03 -1.77 -0.92
CA ILE A 150 5.88 -3.04 -1.64
C ILE A 150 5.66 -4.21 -0.67
N ALA A 151 6.39 -4.25 0.44
CA ALA A 151 6.26 -5.29 1.44
C ALA A 151 4.85 -5.33 2.06
N SER A 152 4.25 -4.18 2.34
CA SER A 152 2.93 -4.12 2.98
C SER A 152 1.81 -4.72 2.13
N ASP A 153 1.95 -4.69 0.80
CA ASP A 153 1.02 -5.30 -0.14
C ASP A 153 1.18 -6.82 -0.27
N TRP A 154 2.33 -7.37 0.16
CA TRP A 154 2.76 -8.73 -0.20
C TRP A 154 1.94 -9.83 0.47
N LYS A 155 1.46 -9.57 1.69
CA LYS A 155 0.71 -10.54 2.51
C LYS A 155 -0.68 -10.03 2.93
N LYS A 156 -1.27 -9.08 2.20
CA LYS A 156 -2.64 -8.61 2.46
C LYS A 156 -3.67 -9.75 2.29
N PRO A 157 -4.76 -9.78 3.08
CA PRO A 157 -5.06 -8.95 4.25
C PRO A 157 -4.37 -9.42 5.54
N ASP A 158 -4.38 -8.54 6.55
CA ASP A 158 -3.98 -8.81 7.94
C ASP A 158 -2.62 -9.50 8.05
N GLY A 159 -1.68 -9.05 7.22
CA GLY A 159 -0.36 -9.65 7.09
C GLY A 159 0.78 -8.71 7.48
N CYS A 160 1.93 -9.28 7.82
CA CYS A 160 3.18 -8.56 7.96
C CYS A 160 4.25 -9.22 7.09
N PHE A 161 4.96 -8.42 6.29
CA PHE A 161 6.08 -8.90 5.47
C PHE A 161 7.33 -8.05 5.69
N VAL A 162 8.47 -8.72 5.81
CA VAL A 162 9.75 -8.08 6.11
C VAL A 162 10.73 -8.35 4.98
N ILE A 163 11.28 -7.28 4.39
CA ILE A 163 12.37 -7.35 3.43
C ILE A 163 13.65 -6.97 4.17
N ARG A 164 14.51 -7.94 4.46
CA ARG A 164 15.81 -7.66 5.11
C ARG A 164 16.82 -7.15 4.08
N PRO A 165 17.85 -6.39 4.50
CA PRO A 165 18.83 -5.78 3.57
C PRO A 165 19.48 -6.77 2.60
N HIS A 166 19.91 -7.94 3.09
CA HIS A 166 20.50 -9.00 2.27
C HIS A 166 19.51 -9.69 1.31
N GLN A 167 18.23 -9.36 1.40
CA GLN A 167 17.16 -9.94 0.57
C GLN A 167 16.69 -8.99 -0.52
N VAL A 168 17.11 -7.72 -0.50
CA VAL A 168 16.55 -6.67 -1.37
C VAL A 168 16.73 -7.03 -2.84
N GLU A 169 17.95 -7.32 -3.26
CA GLU A 169 18.25 -7.62 -4.67
C GLU A 169 17.48 -8.85 -5.17
N ARG A 170 17.59 -9.98 -4.46
CA ARG A 170 16.88 -11.22 -4.81
C ARG A 170 15.35 -11.07 -4.80
N PHE A 171 14.82 -10.18 -3.95
CA PHE A 171 13.40 -9.91 -3.87
C PHE A 171 12.93 -9.05 -5.05
N LEU A 172 13.72 -8.05 -5.44
CA LEU A 172 13.38 -7.12 -6.52
C LEU A 172 13.48 -7.75 -7.90
N MET A 173 14.58 -8.47 -8.20
CA MET A 173 14.88 -8.99 -9.53
C MET A 173 13.69 -9.64 -10.27
N PRO A 174 12.90 -10.55 -9.66
CA PRO A 174 11.79 -11.21 -10.37
C PRO A 174 10.52 -10.36 -10.48
N LEU A 175 10.45 -9.19 -9.82
CA LEU A 175 9.23 -8.38 -9.84
C LEU A 175 9.01 -7.77 -11.21
N ASN A 176 7.75 -7.71 -11.64
CA ASN A 176 7.36 -6.90 -12.79
C ASN A 176 7.63 -5.41 -12.49
N VAL A 177 8.18 -4.67 -13.46
CA VAL A 177 8.52 -3.24 -13.29
C VAL A 177 7.34 -2.37 -12.84
N ARG A 178 6.10 -2.78 -13.12
CA ARG A 178 4.87 -2.12 -12.67
C ARG A 178 4.73 -2.05 -11.15
N LYS A 179 5.46 -2.89 -10.41
CA LYS A 179 5.52 -2.85 -8.94
C LYS A 179 6.40 -1.72 -8.40
N ILE A 180 7.24 -1.09 -9.22
CA ILE A 180 8.00 0.09 -8.81
C ILE A 180 7.05 1.30 -8.69
N PRO A 181 6.97 1.99 -7.53
CA PRO A 181 6.22 3.22 -7.39
C PRO A 181 6.62 4.27 -8.44
N GLY A 182 5.62 4.90 -9.04
CA GLY A 182 5.82 5.84 -10.15
C GLY A 182 5.84 5.20 -11.55
N VAL A 183 6.01 3.87 -11.66
CA VAL A 183 5.83 3.17 -12.94
C VAL A 183 4.34 2.91 -13.15
N GLY A 184 3.64 3.84 -13.81
CA GLY A 184 2.25 3.69 -14.24
C GLY A 184 2.10 2.86 -15.53
N LYS A 185 0.86 2.66 -16.01
CA LYS A 185 0.58 1.93 -17.28
C LYS A 185 1.32 2.52 -18.49
N ALA A 186 1.45 3.85 -18.55
CA ALA A 186 2.14 4.52 -19.64
C ALA A 186 3.65 4.23 -19.62
N THR A 187 4.28 4.35 -18.45
CA THR A 187 5.71 4.06 -18.26
C THR A 187 6.01 2.58 -18.45
N GLU A 188 5.17 1.69 -17.93
CA GLU A 188 5.26 0.23 -18.13
C GLU A 188 5.26 -0.14 -19.62
N LYS A 189 4.38 0.49 -20.41
CA LYS A 189 4.35 0.28 -21.87
C LYS A 189 5.68 0.66 -22.52
N ILE A 190 6.23 1.83 -22.17
CA ILE A 190 7.52 2.29 -22.71
C ILE A 190 8.66 1.34 -22.32
N LEU A 191 8.70 0.90 -21.05
CA LEU A 191 9.70 -0.06 -20.58
C LEU A 191 9.56 -1.40 -21.33
N THR A 192 8.34 -1.87 -21.54
CA THR A 192 8.08 -3.10 -22.30
C THR A 192 8.57 -3.00 -23.74
N GLU A 193 8.35 -1.84 -24.40
CA GLU A 193 8.87 -1.56 -25.74
C GLU A 193 10.41 -1.57 -25.80
N MET A 194 11.08 -1.29 -24.67
CA MET A 194 12.54 -1.41 -24.50
C MET A 194 13.01 -2.82 -24.14
N GLY A 195 12.11 -3.80 -24.08
CA GLY A 195 12.41 -5.17 -23.66
C GLY A 195 12.52 -5.35 -22.14
N ILE A 196 12.03 -4.39 -21.36
CA ILE A 196 12.10 -4.40 -19.89
C ILE A 196 10.73 -4.78 -19.32
N ALA A 197 10.60 -6.01 -18.83
CA ALA A 197 9.38 -6.49 -18.18
C ALA A 197 9.55 -6.61 -16.65
N THR A 198 10.74 -6.96 -16.20
CA THR A 198 11.09 -7.20 -14.80
C THR A 198 12.11 -6.17 -14.29
N VAL A 199 12.22 -6.05 -12.97
CA VAL A 199 13.28 -5.24 -12.35
C VAL A 199 14.65 -5.81 -12.70
N GLY A 200 14.78 -7.13 -12.85
CA GLY A 200 16.00 -7.79 -13.35
C GLY A 200 16.40 -7.29 -14.74
N ASP A 201 15.45 -7.19 -15.68
CA ASP A 201 15.72 -6.63 -17.01
C ASP A 201 16.16 -5.16 -16.90
N LEU A 202 15.49 -4.38 -16.05
CA LEU A 202 15.82 -2.96 -15.82
C LEU A 202 17.22 -2.81 -15.21
N HIS A 203 17.66 -3.77 -14.40
CA HIS A 203 18.97 -3.76 -13.76
C HIS A 203 20.13 -3.85 -14.77
N SER A 204 19.91 -4.48 -15.93
CA SER A 204 20.90 -4.58 -17.02
C SER A 204 21.13 -3.27 -17.79
N PHE A 205 20.30 -2.25 -17.60
CA PHE A 205 20.45 -0.95 -18.25
C PHE A 205 21.36 -0.02 -17.44
N THR A 206 22.17 0.77 -18.15
CA THR A 206 22.96 1.84 -17.54
C THR A 206 22.09 3.03 -17.17
N VAL A 207 22.55 3.84 -16.22
CA VAL A 207 21.85 5.07 -15.84
C VAL A 207 21.70 6.02 -17.04
N ASP A 208 22.72 6.14 -17.89
CA ASP A 208 22.70 7.02 -19.07
C ASP A 208 21.63 6.59 -20.09
N GLN A 209 21.46 5.29 -20.32
CA GLN A 209 20.40 4.77 -21.20
C GLN A 209 19.01 5.13 -20.67
N LEU A 210 18.80 5.00 -19.36
CA LEU A 210 17.53 5.34 -18.73
C LEU A 210 17.30 6.86 -18.69
N VAL A 211 18.33 7.66 -18.44
CA VAL A 211 18.26 9.12 -18.47
C VAL A 211 17.96 9.64 -19.87
N ALA A 212 18.58 9.06 -20.90
CA ALA A 212 18.30 9.43 -22.29
C ALA A 212 16.81 9.25 -22.66
N ARG A 213 16.14 8.27 -22.06
CA ARG A 213 14.72 7.99 -22.32
C ARG A 213 13.75 8.73 -21.39
N PHE A 214 14.08 8.85 -20.10
CA PHE A 214 13.16 9.31 -19.05
C PHE A 214 13.62 10.60 -18.35
N GLY A 215 14.72 11.21 -18.77
CA GLY A 215 15.31 12.38 -18.12
C GLY A 215 15.69 12.11 -16.67
N LYS A 216 15.41 13.06 -15.76
CA LYS A 216 15.67 12.91 -14.31
C LYS A 216 15.00 11.66 -13.70
N TRP A 217 13.86 11.25 -14.24
CA TRP A 217 13.18 10.04 -13.79
C TRP A 217 13.96 8.76 -14.13
N GLY A 218 14.81 8.80 -15.16
CA GLY A 218 15.69 7.69 -15.52
C GLY A 218 16.69 7.35 -14.42
N THR A 219 17.29 8.36 -13.79
CA THR A 219 18.15 8.18 -12.60
C THR A 219 17.36 7.53 -11.48
N ARG A 220 16.14 8.02 -11.21
CA ARG A 220 15.30 7.48 -10.14
C ARG A 220 14.86 6.04 -10.40
N LEU A 221 14.51 5.68 -11.63
CA LEU A 221 14.21 4.30 -12.02
C LEU A 221 15.42 3.38 -11.81
N TRP A 222 16.61 3.86 -12.18
CA TRP A 222 17.86 3.11 -12.01
C TRP A 222 18.17 2.83 -10.53
N GLU A 223 17.97 3.81 -9.65
CA GLU A 223 18.11 3.68 -8.19
C GLU A 223 17.10 2.69 -7.60
N LEU A 224 15.82 2.84 -7.93
CA LEU A 224 14.74 1.99 -7.41
C LEU A 224 14.90 0.54 -7.86
N ALA A 225 15.37 0.30 -9.08
CA ALA A 225 15.69 -1.05 -9.56
C ALA A 225 16.78 -1.74 -8.74
N ARG A 226 17.64 -0.95 -8.07
CA ARG A 226 18.70 -1.40 -7.16
C ARG A 226 18.29 -1.35 -5.69
N GLY A 227 17.01 -1.07 -5.41
CA GLY A 227 16.50 -0.96 -4.05
C GLY A 227 16.96 0.29 -3.31
N ILE A 228 17.51 1.28 -4.01
CA ILE A 228 18.02 2.52 -3.43
C ILE A 228 16.88 3.54 -3.33
N ASP A 229 16.61 3.97 -2.11
CA ASP A 229 15.68 5.06 -1.82
C ASP A 229 16.11 5.77 -0.53
N GLU A 230 16.68 6.97 -0.67
CA GLU A 230 17.19 7.77 0.46
C GLU A 230 16.16 8.74 1.02
N SER A 231 14.94 8.79 0.46
CA SER A 231 13.91 9.73 0.93
C SER A 231 13.60 9.49 2.42
N PRO A 232 13.67 10.52 3.28
CA PRO A 232 13.34 10.38 4.70
C PRO A 232 11.83 10.26 4.89
N VAL A 233 11.42 9.75 6.05
CA VAL A 233 10.05 9.91 6.55
C VAL A 233 9.92 11.34 7.08
N VAL A 234 8.94 12.10 6.59
CA VAL A 234 8.77 13.54 6.87
C VAL A 234 7.37 13.91 7.36
#